data_AF-A0A661QU41-F1
#
_entry.id   AF-A0A661QU41-F1
#
_cell.length_a   1.000
_cell.length_b   1.000
_cell.length_c   1.000
_cell.angle_alpha   90.00
_cell.angle_beta   90.00
_cell.angle_gamma   90.00
#
_symmetry.space_group_name_H-M   'P 1'
#
loop_
_entity.id
_entity.type
_entity.pdbx_description
1 polymer ?
#
loop_
_entity_poly.entity_id
_entity_poly.type
_entity_poly.pdbx_seq_one_letter_code
_entity_poly.pdbx_strand_id
1 'polypeptide(L)' 'MCEADAYLIKDGIKRVIMENVDIMRPEGEDIYLENIFGERLQIKACIKEMNLVDHRILLAEN' A
#
# COMPACT_ATOMS: atom_id res chain seq x y z
N MET A 1 15.03 3.16 8.09
CA MET A 1 14.35 2.26 7.14
C MET A 1 13.83 3.12 6.02
N CYS A 2 13.85 2.64 4.78
CA CYS A 2 13.28 3.36 3.64
C CYS A 2 11.91 2.77 3.25
N GLU A 3 11.59 1.61 3.80
CA GLU A 3 10.38 0.84 3.60
C GLU A 3 9.19 1.53 4.28
N ALA A 4 7.98 1.24 3.79
CA ALA A 4 6.74 1.79 4.34
C ALA A 4 5.66 0.71 4.47
N ASP A 5 4.76 0.87 5.42
CA ASP A 5 3.59 -0.01 5.54
C ASP A 5 2.42 0.53 4.70
N ALA A 6 1.78 -0.36 3.95
CA ALA A 6 0.58 -0.05 3.19
C ALA A 6 -0.67 -0.35 4.01
N TYR A 7 -1.57 0.61 4.04
CA TYR A 7 -2.87 0.52 4.70
C TYR A 7 -3.99 0.77 3.70
N LEU A 8 -5.06 -0.01 3.78
CA LEU A 8 -6.29 0.22 3.04
C LEU A 8 -7.34 0.88 3.94
N ILE A 9 -7.95 1.94 3.45
CA ILE A 9 -9.13 2.57 4.04
C ILE A 9 -10.35 2.04 3.31
N LYS A 10 -11.19 1.28 4.01
CA LYS A 10 -12.46 0.73 3.53
C LYS A 10 -13.55 0.99 4.55
N ASP A 11 -14.66 1.58 4.13
CA ASP A 11 -15.79 1.95 5.00
C ASP A 11 -15.36 2.80 6.23
N GLY A 12 -14.36 3.67 6.03
CA GLY A 12 -13.78 4.49 7.10
C GLY A 12 -12.84 3.72 8.05
N ILE A 13 -12.69 2.41 7.88
CA ILE A 13 -11.80 1.56 8.68
C ILE A 13 -10.44 1.44 7.98
N LYS A 14 -9.38 1.80 8.71
CA LYS A 14 -8.00 1.63 8.28
C LYS A 14 -7.51 0.24 8.67
N ARG A 15 -6.95 -0.52 7.73
CA ARG A 15 -6.34 -1.85 7.97
C ARG A 15 -4.97 -1.93 7.31
N VAL A 16 -3.99 -2.52 8.00
CA VAL A 16 -2.71 -2.89 7.36
C VAL A 16 -2.99 -3.98 6.35
N ILE A 17 -2.44 -3.86 5.15
CA ILE A 17 -2.56 -4.86 4.10
C ILE A 17 -1.21 -5.46 3.70
N MET A 18 -0.12 -4.73 3.93
CA MET A 18 1.24 -5.21 3.70
C MET A 18 2.21 -4.36 4.52
N GLU A 19 3.14 -5.02 5.21
CA GLU A 19 4.22 -4.37 5.95
C GLU A 19 5.51 -4.38 5.12
N ASN A 20 6.41 -3.43 5.37
CA ASN A 20 7.73 -3.33 4.73
C ASN A 20 7.69 -3.36 3.19
N VAL A 21 6.81 -2.55 2.58
CA VAL A 21 6.70 -2.44 1.12
C VAL A 21 8.00 -1.88 0.53
N ASP A 22 8.52 -2.59 -0.47
CA ASP A 22 9.71 -2.23 -1.26
C ASP A 22 9.30 -1.72 -2.65
N ILE A 23 8.34 -2.39 -3.29
CA ILE A 23 7.84 -2.00 -4.61
C ILE A 23 6.34 -1.72 -4.53
N MET A 24 5.93 -0.55 -5.00
CA MET A 24 4.53 -0.24 -5.32
C MET A 24 4.46 0.31 -6.73
N ARG A 25 3.59 -0.24 -7.57
CA ARG A 25 3.37 0.29 -8.92
C ARG A 25 1.91 0.12 -9.38
N PRO A 26 1.39 1.06 -10.17
CA PRO A 26 0.08 0.90 -10.79
C PRO A 26 0.14 -0.22 -11.85
N GLU A 27 -0.90 -1.06 -11.87
CA GLU A 27 -1.14 -2.09 -12.89
C GLU A 27 -2.60 -2.00 -13.37
N GLY A 28 -2.86 -1.15 -14.36
CA GLY A 28 -4.22 -0.91 -14.85
C GLY A 28 -5.07 -0.19 -13.81
N GLU A 29 -6.16 -0.83 -13.36
CA GLU A 29 -7.02 -0.33 -12.28
C GLU A 29 -6.57 -0.79 -10.88
N ASP A 30 -5.55 -1.66 -10.82
CA ASP A 30 -5.03 -2.22 -9.58
C ASP A 30 -3.69 -1.57 -9.20
N ILE A 31 -3.30 -1.79 -7.96
CA ILE A 31 -1.97 -1.50 -7.43
C ILE A 31 -1.30 -2.83 -7.09
N TYR A 32 -0.10 -3.02 -7.63
CA TYR A 32 0.82 -4.08 -7.24
C TYR A 32 1.70 -3.60 -6.08
N LEU A 33 1.85 -4.45 -5.08
CA LEU A 33 2.70 -4.28 -3.91
C LEU A 33 3.63 -5.50 -3.77
N GLU A 34 4.89 -5.27 -3.44
CA GLU A 34 5.85 -6.30 -3.03
C GLU A 34 6.63 -5.81 -1.80
N ASN A 35 6.79 -6.67 -0.80
CA ASN A 35 7.57 -6.37 0.40
C ASN A 35 9.01 -6.90 0.32
N ILE A 36 9.85 -6.51 1.28
CA ILE A 36 11.26 -6.93 1.35
C ILE A 36 11.49 -8.46 1.45
N PHE A 37 10.45 -9.22 1.76
CA PHE A 37 10.51 -10.69 1.83
C PHE A 37 10.07 -11.36 0.51
N GLY A 38 9.70 -10.57 -0.50
CA GLY A 38 9.22 -11.04 -1.80
C GLY A 38 7.74 -11.44 -1.81
N GLU A 39 6.98 -11.13 -0.75
CA GLU A 39 5.53 -11.35 -0.75
C GLU A 39 4.83 -10.30 -1.61
N ARG A 40 3.84 -10.74 -2.39
CA ARG A 40 3.19 -9.92 -3.41
C ARG A 40 1.69 -9.82 -3.16
N LEU A 41 1.14 -8.64 -3.41
CA LEU A 41 -0.28 -8.37 -3.29
C LEU A 41 -0.72 -7.46 -4.45
N GLN A 42 -1.84 -7.80 -5.08
CA GLN A 42 -2.49 -6.97 -6.08
C GLN A 42 -3.90 -6.63 -5.58
N ILE A 43 -4.22 -5.34 -5.53
CA ILE A 43 -5.53 -4.88 -5.05
C ILE A 43 -6.10 -3.79 -5.95
N LYS A 44 -7.42 -3.74 -6.04
CA LYS A 44 -8.13 -2.63 -6.68
C LYS A 44 -8.26 -1.46 -5.72
N ALA A 45 -7.38 -0.48 -5.83
CA ALA A 45 -7.34 0.70 -4.97
C ALA A 45 -6.64 1.88 -5.64
N CYS A 46 -6.79 3.08 -5.07
CA CYS A 46 -6.03 4.27 -5.43
C CYS A 46 -5.15 4.74 -4.27
N ILE A 47 -4.04 5.39 -4.60
CA ILE A 47 -3.19 6.06 -3.60
C ILE A 47 -3.94 7.30 -3.10
N LYS A 48 -4.22 7.32 -1.80
CA LYS A 48 -4.83 8.47 -1.13
C LYS A 48 -3.77 9.43 -0.59
N GLU A 49 -2.74 8.90 0.05
CA GLU A 49 -1.66 9.67 0.67
C GLU A 49 -0.40 8.81 0.82
N MET A 50 0.77 9.43 0.70
CA MET A 50 2.05 8.83 1.09
C MET A 50 2.73 9.76 2.10
N ASN A 51 2.87 9.29 3.34
CA ASN A 51 3.62 9.96 4.38
C ASN A 51 4.94 9.21 4.58
N LEU A 52 5.96 9.68 3.87
CA LEU A 52 7.26 9.00 3.79
C LEU A 52 8.10 9.15 5.06
N VAL A 53 7.89 10.23 5.82
CA VAL A 53 8.55 10.43 7.12
C VAL A 53 8.02 9.44 8.16
N ASP A 54 6.72 9.15 8.11
CA ASP A 54 6.07 8.17 8.99
C ASP A 54 6.05 6.75 8.41
N HIS A 55 6.78 6.50 7.32
CA HIS A 55 6.87 5.19 6.67
C HIS A 55 5.50 4.58 6.36
N ARG A 56 4.59 5.37 5.76
CA ARG A 56 3.18 5.01 5.59
C ARG A 56 2.64 5.33 4.20
N ILE A 57 1.97 4.34 3.62
CA ILE A 57 1.18 4.48 2.38
C ILE A 57 -0.29 4.25 2.72
N LEU A 58 -1.16 5.18 2.36
CA LEU A 58 -2.61 5.06 2.51
C LEU A 58 -3.26 4.85 1.15
N LEU A 59 -3.96 3.74 1.02
CA LEU A 59 -4.78 3.37 -0.14
C LEU A 59 -6.26 3.49 0.21
N ALA A 60 -7.09 3.79 -0.78
CA ALA A 60 -8.54 3.79 -0.66
C ALA A 60 -9.16 2.91 -1.76
N GLU A 61 -10.28 2.24 -1.47
CA GLU A 61 -11.08 1.62 -2.55
C GLU A 61 -11.55 2.70 -3.54
N ASN A 62 -11.58 2.32 -4.82
CA ASN A 62 -12.16 3.15 -5.88
C ASN A 62 -13.68 3.25 -5.75
#